data_AF-A0A2E3SJB3-F1
#
_entry.id   AF-A0A2E3SJB3-F1
#
_cell.length_a   1.000
_cell.length_b   1.000
_cell.length_c   1.000
_cell.angle_alpha   90.00
_cell.angle_beta   90.00
_cell.angle_gamma   90.00
#
_symmetry.space_group_name_H-M   'P 1'
#
loop_
_entity.id
_entity.type
_entity.pdbx_description
1 polymer ?
#
loop_
_entity_poly.entity_id
_entity_poly.type
_entity_poly.pdbx_seq_one_letter_code
_entity_poly.pdbx_strand_id
1 'polypeptide(L)'
;MPHIFLVFILSLVSVMYSLKGKLINLIILKDNFLIKIICFTSFFYFFSILFYNFFNSNGLKIFSFVVSFCLLFEICIKISQTEKFVQWIGENVDNSIRVLIMFVISLNCTYFFTRLTSQIVDSQGF
;
A
#
# COMPACT_ATOMS: atom_id res chain seq x y z
N MET A 1 -6.30 -2.02 15.43
CA MET A 1 -7.55 -1.89 14.64
C MET A 1 -7.45 -0.92 13.46
N PRO A 2 -6.89 0.31 13.55
CA PRO A 2 -6.95 1.26 12.42
C PRO A 2 -5.94 1.01 11.28
N HIS A 3 -4.88 0.24 11.52
CA HIS A 3 -3.99 -0.26 10.45
C HIS A 3 -4.73 -1.17 9.45
N ILE A 4 -5.75 -1.92 9.90
CA ILE A 4 -6.57 -2.79 9.05
C ILE A 4 -7.43 -1.93 8.11
N PHE A 5 -7.94 -0.80 8.60
CA PHE A 5 -8.74 0.13 7.81
C PHE A 5 -7.90 0.86 6.76
N LEU A 6 -6.68 1.27 7.12
CA LEU A 6 -5.73 1.85 6.17
C LEU A 6 -5.37 0.87 5.05
N VAL A 7 -5.07 -0.39 5.40
CA VAL A 7 -4.76 -1.44 4.42
C VAL A 7 -5.98 -1.77 3.55
N PHE A 8 -7.18 -1.76 4.11
CA PHE A 8 -8.42 -1.92 3.34
C PHE A 8 -8.60 -0.78 2.31
N ILE A 9 -8.44 0.48 2.73
CA ILE A 9 -8.53 1.64 1.83
C ILE A 9 -7.44 1.58 0.76
N LEU A 10 -6.19 1.28 1.13
CA LEU A 10 -5.09 1.18 0.18
C LEU A 10 -5.30 0.03 -0.81
N SER A 11 -5.91 -1.08 -0.38
CA SER A 11 -6.30 -2.18 -1.27
C SER A 11 -7.40 -1.78 -2.24
N LEU A 12 -8.40 -1.02 -1.79
CA LEU A 12 -9.46 -0.46 -2.62
C LEU A 12 -8.89 0.45 -3.70
N VAL A 13 -8.04 1.41 -3.29
CA VAL A 13 -7.37 2.32 -4.23
C VAL A 13 -6.49 1.54 -5.20
N SER A 14 -5.76 0.53 -4.70
CA SER A 14 -4.85 -0.23 -5.53
C SER A 14 -5.59 -1.00 -6.65
N VAL A 15 -6.69 -1.67 -6.29
CA VAL A 15 -7.54 -2.37 -7.25
C VAL A 15 -8.30 -1.39 -8.15
N MET A 16 -8.77 -0.24 -7.64
CA MET A 16 -9.45 0.80 -8.42
C MET A 16 -8.58 1.36 -9.54
N TYR A 17 -7.28 1.50 -9.30
CA TYR A 17 -6.34 1.96 -10.32
C TYR A 17 -5.94 0.86 -11.30
N SER A 18 -6.52 -0.35 -11.27
CA SER A 18 -6.18 -1.49 -12.15
C SER A 18 -4.69 -1.80 -12.12
N LEU A 19 -4.07 -1.76 -10.92
CA LEU A 19 -2.65 -2.06 -10.73
C LEU A 19 -2.33 -3.48 -11.24
N LYS A 20 -1.76 -3.52 -12.46
CA LYS A 20 -1.20 -4.71 -13.11
C LYS A 20 0.18 -5.07 -12.54
N GLY A 21 0.47 -4.74 -11.29
CA GLY A 21 1.71 -5.21 -10.68
C GLY A 21 1.70 -6.73 -10.53
N LYS A 22 2.86 -7.35 -10.72
CA LYS A 22 3.05 -8.81 -10.58
C LYS A 22 2.54 -9.36 -9.25
N LEU A 23 2.51 -8.56 -8.18
CA LEU A 23 2.00 -8.94 -6.86
C LEU A 23 0.48 -9.12 -6.83
N ILE A 24 -0.28 -8.30 -7.57
CA ILE A 24 -1.75 -8.36 -7.64
C ILE A 24 -2.22 -9.37 -8.68
N ASN A 25 -1.44 -9.56 -9.76
CA ASN A 25 -1.71 -10.57 -10.78
C ASN A 25 -1.55 -12.02 -10.28
N LEU A 26 -1.00 -12.22 -9.09
CA LEU A 26 -0.88 -13.55 -8.45
C LEU A 26 -2.24 -14.06 -7.93
N ILE A 27 -3.23 -13.17 -7.76
CA ILE A 27 -4.61 -13.54 -7.45
C ILE A 27 -5.37 -13.65 -8.78
N ILE A 28 -5.11 -14.75 -9.48
CA ILE A 28 -5.81 -15.15 -10.71
C ILE A 28 -7.22 -15.60 -10.33
N LEU A 29 -8.11 -14.64 -10.11
CA LEU A 29 -9.55 -14.85 -10.11
C LEU A 29 -10.15 -13.84 -11.09
N LYS A 30 -11.04 -14.38 -11.93
CA LYS A 30 -11.90 -13.76 -12.96
C LYS A 30 -12.18 -12.28 -12.69
N ASP A 31 -12.30 -11.47 -13.75
CA ASP A 31 -12.38 -9.97 -13.80
C ASP A 31 -13.32 -9.23 -12.83
N ASN A 32 -14.00 -9.90 -11.92
CA ASN A 32 -14.79 -9.30 -10.86
C ASN A 32 -13.91 -8.61 -9.81
N PHE A 33 -13.82 -7.29 -9.95
CA PHE A 33 -13.24 -6.33 -8.99
C PHE A 33 -13.53 -6.66 -7.51
N LEU A 34 -14.80 -6.96 -7.19
CA LEU A 34 -15.22 -7.30 -5.83
C LEU A 34 -14.54 -8.56 -5.28
N ILE A 35 -14.38 -9.60 -6.09
CA ILE A 35 -13.75 -10.86 -5.67
C ILE A 35 -12.27 -10.62 -5.33
N LYS A 36 -11.58 -9.80 -6.12
CA LYS A 36 -10.17 -9.45 -5.87
C LYS A 36 -9.98 -8.71 -4.54
N ILE A 37 -10.86 -7.77 -4.22
CA ILE A 37 -10.82 -7.05 -2.92
C ILE A 37 -11.10 -8.01 -1.77
N ILE A 38 -12.13 -8.85 -1.87
CA ILE A 38 -12.48 -9.81 -0.82
C ILE A 38 -11.33 -10.82 -0.60
N CYS A 39 -10.73 -11.34 -1.67
CA CYS A 39 -9.58 -12.23 -1.56
C CYS A 39 -8.37 -11.54 -0.93
N PHE A 40 -8.03 -10.33 -1.36
CA PHE A 40 -6.90 -9.58 -0.80
C PHE A 40 -7.10 -9.27 0.69
N THR A 41 -8.29 -8.82 1.06
CA THR A 41 -8.61 -8.45 2.45
C THR A 41 -8.66 -9.67 3.37
N SER A 42 -9.22 -10.78 2.90
CA SER A 42 -9.17 -12.07 3.60
C SER A 42 -7.74 -12.57 3.80
N PHE A 43 -6.92 -12.52 2.73
CA PHE A 43 -5.50 -12.88 2.79
C PHE A 43 -4.75 -12.00 3.80
N PHE A 44 -4.93 -10.68 3.73
CA PHE A 44 -4.30 -9.75 4.66
C PHE A 44 -4.69 -10.01 6.12
N TYR A 45 -5.97 -10.31 6.37
CA TYR A 45 -6.46 -10.63 7.72
C TYR A 45 -5.83 -11.92 8.26
N PHE A 46 -5.77 -12.98 7.44
CA PHE A 46 -5.13 -14.24 7.79
C PHE A 46 -3.65 -14.05 8.15
N PHE A 47 -2.89 -13.34 7.31
CA PHE A 47 -1.48 -13.06 7.59
C PHE A 47 -1.30 -12.15 8.81
N SER A 48 -2.19 -11.18 9.03
CA SER A 48 -2.15 -10.32 10.21
C SER A 48 -2.28 -11.14 11.50
N ILE A 49 -3.19 -12.12 11.54
CA ILE A 49 -3.33 -13.04 12.68
C ILE A 49 -2.07 -13.88 12.88
N LEU A 50 -1.50 -14.44 11.80
CA LEU A 50 -0.25 -15.19 11.89
C LEU A 50 0.88 -14.32 12.46
N PHE A 51 1.11 -13.14 11.89
CA PHE A 51 2.15 -12.23 12.35
C PHE A 51 1.95 -11.77 13.80
N TYR A 52 0.71 -11.56 14.23
CA TYR A 52 0.40 -11.27 15.63
C TYR A 52 0.78 -12.43 16.56
N ASN A 53 0.49 -13.67 16.17
CA ASN A 53 0.80 -14.85 16.97
C ASN A 53 2.30 -15.15 17.05
N PHE A 54 3.06 -14.89 15.99
CA PHE A 54 4.51 -15.17 15.95
C PHE A 54 5.38 -14.03 16.51
N PHE A 55 4.97 -12.77 16.35
CA PHE A 55 5.81 -11.60 16.59
C PHE A 55 5.13 -10.51 17.44
N ASN A 56 4.01 -10.86 18.09
CA ASN A 56 3.21 -9.97 18.92
C ASN A 56 2.76 -8.69 18.18
N SER A 57 2.47 -7.63 18.94
CA SER A 57 2.02 -6.34 18.41
C SER A 57 3.05 -5.64 17.51
N ASN A 58 4.35 -5.84 17.76
CA ASN A 58 5.41 -5.25 16.95
C ASN A 58 5.48 -5.86 15.54
N GLY A 59 5.34 -7.17 15.44
CA GLY A 59 5.27 -7.85 14.13
C GLY A 59 4.10 -7.39 13.29
N LEU A 60 2.93 -7.21 13.92
CA LEU A 60 1.73 -6.70 13.25
C LEU A 60 1.94 -5.27 12.70
N LYS A 61 2.62 -4.40 13.47
CA LYS A 61 2.95 -3.03 13.05
C LYS A 61 3.89 -3.03 11.83
N ILE A 62 4.95 -3.84 11.87
CA ILE A 62 5.92 -3.96 10.77
C ILE A 62 5.23 -4.53 9.53
N PHE A 63 4.45 -5.61 9.66
CA PHE A 63 3.72 -6.21 8.55
C PHE A 63 2.75 -5.22 7.91
N SER A 64 1.98 -4.49 8.72
CA SER A 64 1.05 -3.47 8.24
C SER A 64 1.77 -2.33 7.52
N PHE A 65 2.94 -1.91 8.02
CA PHE A 65 3.77 -0.91 7.37
C PHE A 65 4.26 -1.39 6.01
N VAL A 66 4.83 -2.60 5.93
CA VAL A 66 5.36 -3.17 4.68
C VAL A 66 4.26 -3.31 3.63
N VAL A 67 3.09 -3.83 4.01
CA VAL A 67 1.95 -3.96 3.07
C VAL A 67 1.48 -2.59 2.59
N SER A 68 1.34 -1.62 3.50
CA SER A 68 0.92 -0.26 3.15
C SER A 68 1.93 0.43 2.24
N PHE A 69 3.23 0.26 2.52
CA PHE A 69 4.31 0.78 1.69
C PHE A 69 4.28 0.18 0.28
N CYS A 70 4.14 -1.15 0.16
CA CYS A 70 4.08 -1.82 -1.14
C CYS A 70 2.92 -1.29 -1.98
N LEU A 71 1.72 -1.15 -1.38
CA LEU A 71 0.54 -0.64 -2.08
C LEU A 71 0.74 0.82 -2.52
N LEU A 72 1.23 1.69 -1.64
CA LEU A 72 1.51 3.10 -1.96
C LEU A 72 2.59 3.22 -3.03
N PHE A 73 3.65 2.44 -2.93
CA PHE A 73 4.73 2.45 -3.90
C PHE A 73 4.24 2.02 -5.28
N GLU A 74 3.38 1.01 -5.37
CA GLU A 74 2.79 0.59 -6.64
C GLU A 74 1.95 1.72 -7.28
N ILE A 75 1.16 2.43 -6.47
CA ILE A 75 0.41 3.62 -6.92
C ILE A 75 1.38 4.70 -7.42
N CYS A 76 2.43 5.01 -6.66
CA CYS A 76 3.43 6.00 -7.03
C CYS A 76 4.15 5.63 -8.35
N ILE A 77 4.52 4.35 -8.53
CA ILE A 77 5.10 3.88 -9.79
C ILE A 77 4.16 4.11 -10.96
N LYS A 78 2.87 3.82 -10.80
CA LYS A 78 1.90 4.14 -11.84
C LYS A 78 1.80 5.62 -12.15
N ILE A 79 1.78 6.46 -11.11
CA ILE A 79 1.76 7.91 -11.30
C ILE A 79 3.02 8.35 -12.06
N SER A 80 4.19 7.75 -11.80
CA SER A 80 5.42 8.14 -12.51
C SER A 80 5.42 7.86 -14.01
N GLN A 81 4.56 6.95 -14.45
CA GLN A 81 4.39 6.60 -15.86
C GLN A 81 3.37 7.50 -16.57
N THR A 82 2.63 8.35 -15.84
CA THR A 82 1.67 9.27 -16.45
C THR A 82 2.37 10.45 -17.13
N GLU A 83 1.90 10.85 -18.30
CA GLU A 83 2.44 12.00 -19.05
C GLU A 83 2.49 13.28 -18.19
N LYS A 84 1.44 13.52 -17.39
CA LYS A 84 1.38 14.66 -16.46
C LYS A 84 2.55 14.68 -15.49
N PHE A 85 2.92 13.53 -14.92
CA PHE A 85 4.06 13.47 -14.00
C PHE A 85 5.40 13.63 -14.74
N VAL A 86 5.53 13.02 -15.92
CA VAL A 86 6.74 13.14 -16.75
C VAL A 86 6.98 14.59 -17.15
N GLN A 87 5.94 15.32 -17.54
CA GLN A 87 6.01 16.75 -17.85
C GLN A 87 6.34 17.59 -16.62
N TRP A 88 5.77 17.26 -15.45
CA TRP A 88 6.02 17.99 -14.21
C TRP A 88 7.46 17.85 -13.71
N ILE A 89 8.03 16.65 -13.78
CA ILE A 89 9.37 16.38 -13.25
C ILE A 89 10.50 16.74 -14.23
N GLY A 90 10.18 16.75 -15.53
CA GLY A 90 11.10 16.98 -16.62
C GLY A 90 11.22 15.74 -17.51
N GLU A 91 10.98 15.93 -18.81
CA GLU A 91 10.99 14.85 -19.82
C GLU A 91 12.35 14.17 -19.96
N ASN A 92 13.43 14.90 -19.65
CA ASN A 92 14.82 14.43 -19.72
C ASN A 92 15.25 13.62 -18.48
N VAL A 93 14.38 13.44 -17.48
CA VAL A 93 14.73 12.69 -16.27
C VAL A 93 14.66 11.19 -16.54
N ASP A 94 15.77 10.50 -16.29
CA ASP A 94 15.86 9.05 -16.42
C ASP A 94 14.79 8.32 -15.61
N ASN A 95 14.30 7.22 -16.17
CA ASN A 95 13.25 6.41 -15.52
C ASN A 95 13.69 5.92 -14.12
N SER A 96 14.96 5.54 -13.96
CA SER A 96 15.52 5.12 -12.67
C SER A 96 15.43 6.22 -11.60
N ILE A 97 15.65 7.48 -11.99
CA ILE A 97 15.56 8.63 -11.10
C ILE A 97 14.09 8.90 -10.76
N ARG A 98 13.18 8.81 -11.73
CA ARG A 98 11.73 8.93 -11.50
C ARG A 98 11.21 7.88 -10.50
N VAL A 99 11.66 6.64 -10.65
CA VAL A 99 11.33 5.54 -9.73
C VAL A 99 11.89 5.81 -8.32
N LEU A 100 13.13 6.31 -8.21
CA LEU A 100 13.74 6.67 -6.93
C LEU A 100 12.96 7.81 -6.24
N ILE A 101 12.54 8.83 -6.98
CA ILE A 101 11.73 9.93 -6.44
C ILE A 101 10.40 9.40 -5.93
N MET A 102 9.74 8.53 -6.70
CA MET A 102 8.50 7.87 -6.26
C MET A 102 8.69 6.98 -5.03
N PHE A 103 9.83 6.31 -4.91
CA PHE A 103 10.18 5.53 -3.72
C PHE A 103 10.28 6.43 -2.49
N VAL A 104 10.95 7.58 -2.60
CA VAL A 104 11.06 8.53 -1.48
C VAL A 104 9.69 9.11 -1.12
N ILE A 105 8.86 9.45 -2.12
CA ILE A 105 7.49 9.92 -1.90
C ILE A 105 6.66 8.85 -1.18
N SER A 106 6.66 7.61 -1.66
CA SER A 106 5.87 6.53 -1.07
C SER A 106 6.30 6.22 0.37
N LEU A 107 7.60 6.31 0.67
CA LEU A 107 8.14 6.08 2.01
C LEU A 107 7.70 7.18 2.98
N ASN A 108 7.74 8.43 2.56
CA ASN A 108 7.23 9.56 3.34
C ASN A 108 5.72 9.47 3.57
N CYS A 109 4.94 9.15 2.54
CA CYS A 109 3.50 8.96 2.66
C CYS A 109 3.18 7.83 3.65
N THR A 110 3.88 6.70 3.54
CA THR A 110 3.66 5.55 4.43
C THR A 110 3.99 5.90 5.87
N TYR A 111 5.11 6.59 6.11
CA TYR A 111 5.48 7.07 7.44
C TYR A 111 4.42 8.03 8.01
N PHE A 112 3.97 8.99 7.20
CA PHE A 112 2.93 9.95 7.59
C PHE A 112 1.62 9.27 7.95
N PHE A 113 1.14 8.33 7.12
CA PHE A 113 -0.08 7.57 7.40
C PHE A 113 0.07 6.69 8.65
N THR A 114 1.23 6.08 8.85
CA THR A 114 1.50 5.26 10.04
C THR A 114 1.46 6.10 11.31
N ARG A 115 2.02 7.31 11.27
CA ARG A 115 1.98 8.27 12.39
C ARG A 115 0.59 8.82 12.67
N LEU A 116 -0.17 9.17 11.62
CA LEU A 116 -1.58 9.54 11.79
C LEU A 116 -2.37 8.41 12.43
N THR A 117 -2.16 7.18 11.94
CA THR A 117 -2.84 5.99 12.46
C THR A 117 -2.49 5.76 13.93
N SER A 118 -1.22 5.92 14.32
CA SER A 118 -0.82 5.79 15.74
C SER A 118 -1.44 6.88 16.60
N GLN A 119 -1.42 8.14 16.16
CA GLN A 119 -2.03 9.25 16.89
C GLN A 119 -3.53 9.06 17.09
N ILE A 120 -4.24 8.52 16.09
CA ILE A 120 -5.66 8.20 16.22
C ILE A 120 -5.88 7.12 17.28
N VAL A 121 -5.04 6.07 17.32
CA VAL A 121 -5.10 5.04 18.38
C VAL A 121 -4.84 5.66 19.76
N ASP A 122 -3.78 6.43 19.88
CA ASP A 122 -3.35 7.01 21.17
C ASP A 122 -4.38 8.03 21.68
N SER A 123 -5.06 8.75 20.78
CA SER A 123 -6.14 9.69 21.12
C SER A 123 -7.42 9.02 21.61
N GLN A 124 -7.59 7.72 21.38
CA GLN A 124 -8.77 6.95 21.83
C GLN A 124 -8.62 6.42 23.26
N GLY A 125 -7.51 6.72 23.95
CA GLY A 125 -7.38 6.51 25.39
C GLY A 125 -7.30 5.04 25.84
N PHE A 126 -6.74 4.16 25.01
CA PHE A 126 -6.34 2.81 25.41
C PHE A 126 -4.91 2.79 25.96
#